data_AF-A0A1R1C8R6-F1
#
_entry.id   AF-A0A1R1C8R6-F1
#
_cell.length_a   1.000
_cell.length_b   1.000
_cell.length_c   1.000
_cell.angle_alpha   90.00
_cell.angle_beta   90.00
_cell.angle_gamma   90.00
#
_symmetry.space_group_name_H-M   'P 1'
#
loop_
_entity.id
_entity.type
_entity.pdbx_description
1 polymer ?
#
loop_
_entity_poly.entity_id
_entity_poly.type
_entity_poly.pdbx_seq_one_letter_code
_entity_poly.pdbx_strand_id
1 'polypeptide(L)'
;MIMTRNMPDTFNPTLWMIQGHIWVTPVWNNTENRNTPRPIVIVGNEQANNTLALIVNFITKQEPRDQFDIPLDYWQEAGLTVASFVRTAKPFTLLRKDLRQQPTDRNGMSVPRGYVGELHPHDLNKVITACKHIY
;
A
#
# COMPACT_ATOMS: atom_id res chain seq x y z
N MET A 1 23.53 22.79 -23.03
CA MET A 1 23.30 22.99 -21.58
C MET A 1 22.20 22.04 -21.16
N ILE A 2 22.55 20.84 -20.70
CA ILE A 2 21.60 19.82 -20.26
C ILE A 2 21.45 19.99 -18.75
N MET A 3 20.28 20.41 -18.27
CA MET A 3 19.98 20.45 -16.85
C MET A 3 19.77 19.01 -16.37
N THR A 4 20.82 18.38 -15.86
CA THR A 4 20.71 17.17 -15.06
C THR A 4 19.98 17.52 -13.77
N ARG A 5 18.76 17.03 -13.60
CA ARG A 5 18.09 17.01 -12.29
C ARG A 5 18.98 16.21 -11.34
N ASN A 6 19.65 16.89 -10.41
CA ASN A 6 20.31 16.26 -9.27
C ASN A 6 19.23 15.54 -8.46
N MET A 7 19.12 14.22 -8.63
CA MET A 7 18.43 13.38 -7.67
C MET A 7 19.32 13.27 -6.42
N PRO A 8 18.76 13.35 -5.20
CA PRO A 8 19.56 13.15 -4.00
C PRO A 8 20.10 11.71 -3.96
N ASP A 9 21.41 11.57 -3.69
CA ASP A 9 22.15 10.30 -3.56
C ASP A 9 21.67 9.39 -2.42
N THR A 10 20.62 9.77 -1.69
CA THR A 10 20.12 9.05 -0.52
C THR A 10 18.73 8.50 -0.78
N PHE A 11 18.62 7.17 -0.62
CA PHE A 11 17.34 6.46 -0.69
C PHE A 11 16.33 7.03 0.32
N ASN A 12 15.20 7.54 -0.17
CA ASN A 12 14.14 8.13 0.66
C ASN A 12 12.84 7.31 0.59
N PRO A 13 12.57 6.42 1.56
CA PRO A 13 11.42 5.51 1.53
C PRO A 13 10.06 6.23 1.56
N THR A 14 9.99 7.52 1.92
CA THR A 14 8.71 8.25 1.99
C THR A 14 8.08 8.46 0.62
N LEU A 15 8.86 8.43 -0.47
CA LEU A 15 8.35 8.52 -1.84
C LEU A 15 7.44 7.35 -2.23
N TRP A 16 7.46 6.27 -1.46
CA TRP A 16 6.61 5.10 -1.67
C TRP A 16 5.47 5.00 -0.64
N MET A 17 5.29 6.02 0.21
CA MET A 17 4.25 6.06 1.26
C MET A 17 3.09 6.99 0.90
N ILE A 18 2.70 6.97 -0.38
CA ILE A 18 1.68 7.84 -0.96
C ILE A 18 0.36 7.06 -1.10
N GLN A 19 -0.77 7.76 -1.11
CA GLN A 19 -2.08 7.15 -1.34
C GLN A 19 -2.08 6.29 -2.62
N GLY A 20 -2.58 5.08 -2.53
CA GLY A 20 -2.59 4.09 -3.62
C GLY A 20 -1.38 3.15 -3.65
N HIS A 21 -0.30 3.44 -2.93
CA HIS A 21 0.84 2.53 -2.85
C HIS A 21 0.52 1.27 -2.03
N ILE A 22 1.02 0.14 -2.52
CA ILE A 22 0.86 -1.18 -1.93
C ILE A 22 2.15 -1.63 -1.25
N TRP A 23 2.00 -2.10 -0.02
CA TRP A 23 3.09 -2.67 0.78
C TRP A 23 2.71 -4.02 1.37
N VAL A 24 3.70 -4.85 1.64
CA VAL A 24 3.56 -6.00 2.55
C VAL A 24 4.12 -5.63 3.91
N THR A 25 3.30 -5.78 4.94
CA THR A 25 3.64 -5.46 6.33
C THR A 25 3.28 -6.60 7.27
N PRO A 26 4.08 -6.87 8.33
CA PRO A 26 3.71 -7.83 9.36
C PRO A 26 2.53 -7.30 10.20
N VAL A 27 1.47 -8.10 10.30
CA VAL A 27 0.27 -7.78 11.06
C VAL A 27 -0.01 -8.92 12.03
N TRP A 28 -0.30 -8.59 13.28
CA TRP A 28 -0.58 -9.57 14.31
C TRP A 28 -1.83 -10.40 13.95
N ASN A 29 -1.67 -11.72 13.89
CA ASN A 29 -2.74 -12.66 13.63
C ASN A 29 -3.10 -13.38 14.93
N ASN A 30 -4.28 -13.06 15.48
CA ASN A 30 -4.76 -13.64 16.74
C ASN A 30 -4.98 -15.16 16.66
N THR A 31 -5.32 -15.71 15.49
CA THR A 31 -5.54 -17.16 15.33
C THR A 31 -4.24 -17.94 15.34
N GLU A 32 -3.18 -17.38 14.75
CA GLU A 32 -1.87 -18.02 14.67
C GLU A 32 -0.90 -17.58 15.79
N ASN A 33 -1.32 -16.65 16.64
CA ASN A 33 -0.52 -16.03 17.71
C ASN A 33 0.87 -15.55 17.25
N ARG A 34 0.92 -14.96 16.04
CA ARG A 34 2.16 -14.45 15.43
C ARG A 34 1.88 -13.35 14.43
N ASN A 35 2.91 -12.61 14.06
CA ASN A 35 2.84 -11.69 12.94
C ASN A 35 2.79 -12.46 11.61
N THR A 36 1.86 -12.07 10.74
CA THR A 36 1.73 -12.61 9.39
C THR A 36 1.85 -11.49 8.36
N PRO A 37 2.56 -11.71 7.24
CA PRO A 37 2.65 -10.72 6.19
C PRO A 37 1.27 -10.52 5.55
N ARG A 38 0.86 -9.26 5.40
CA ARG A 38 -0.38 -8.88 4.73
C ARG A 38 -0.10 -7.77 3.72
N PRO A 39 -0.57 -7.90 2.48
CA PRO A 39 -0.58 -6.78 1.56
C PRO A 39 -1.60 -5.74 2.05
N ILE A 40 -1.21 -4.48 2.01
CA ILE A 40 -2.03 -3.32 2.37
C ILE A 40 -1.93 -2.27 1.28
N VAL A 41 -2.95 -1.45 1.14
CA VAL A 41 -2.92 -0.22 0.35
C VAL A 41 -3.00 0.99 1.28
N ILE A 42 -2.19 1.99 1.02
CA ILE A 42 -2.25 3.28 1.72
C ILE A 42 -3.45 4.06 1.19
N VAL A 43 -4.39 4.41 2.06
CA VAL A 43 -5.57 5.22 1.72
C VAL A 43 -5.55 6.60 2.37
N GLY A 44 -4.69 6.81 3.37
CA GLY A 44 -4.44 8.12 3.95
C GLY A 44 -3.91 9.10 2.90
N ASN A 45 -4.36 10.35 2.97
CA ASN A 45 -3.80 11.41 2.14
C ASN A 45 -2.36 11.77 2.58
N GLU A 46 -1.66 12.54 1.77
CA GLU A 46 -0.26 12.92 2.04
C GLU A 46 -0.09 13.66 3.37
N GLN A 47 -1.05 14.49 3.76
CA GLN A 47 -0.98 15.23 5.03
C GLN A 47 -0.98 14.28 6.23
N ALA A 48 -1.91 13.32 6.26
CA ALA A 48 -1.95 12.28 7.28
C ALA A 48 -0.69 11.43 7.26
N ASN A 49 -0.31 10.97 6.06
CA ASN A 49 0.86 10.11 5.89
C ASN A 49 2.13 10.81 6.39
N ASN A 50 2.32 12.11 6.11
CA ASN A 50 3.49 12.92 6.48
C ASN A 50 3.55 13.35 7.94
N THR A 51 2.41 13.51 8.60
CA THR A 51 2.35 14.15 9.92
C THR A 51 2.07 13.18 11.06
N LEU A 52 1.32 12.10 10.79
CA LEU A 52 0.75 11.25 11.83
C LEU A 52 1.21 9.80 11.68
N ALA A 53 0.49 9.05 10.86
CA ALA A 53 0.64 7.63 10.63
C ALA A 53 0.01 7.29 9.27
N LEU A 54 0.28 6.09 8.77
CA LEU A 54 -0.35 5.60 7.54
C LEU A 54 -1.72 5.03 7.85
N ILE A 55 -2.75 5.55 7.20
CA ILE A 55 -4.08 4.93 7.19
C ILE A 55 -4.10 3.98 6.00
N VAL A 56 -4.37 2.71 6.27
CA VAL A 56 -4.29 1.63 5.29
C VAL A 56 -5.50 0.72 5.33
N ASN A 57 -5.73 -0.01 4.24
CA ASN A 57 -6.69 -1.11 4.19
C ASN A 57 -6.01 -2.40 3.73
N PHE A 58 -6.52 -3.53 4.18
CA PHE A 58 -5.98 -4.84 3.81
C PHE A 58 -6.39 -5.24 2.39
N ILE A 59 -5.44 -5.81 1.65
CA ILE A 59 -5.70 -6.50 0.40
C ILE A 59 -5.82 -8.00 0.69
N THR A 60 -6.73 -8.68 0.00
CA THR A 60 -6.96 -10.11 0.17
C THR A 60 -7.25 -10.78 -1.17
N LYS A 61 -6.87 -12.05 -1.29
CA LYS A 61 -7.28 -12.93 -2.39
C LYS A 61 -8.55 -13.74 -2.07
N GLN A 62 -9.09 -13.57 -0.87
CA GLN A 62 -10.33 -14.24 -0.48
C GLN A 62 -11.50 -13.54 -1.17
N GLU A 63 -12.53 -14.31 -1.50
CA GLU A 63 -13.79 -13.80 -2.04
C GLU A 63 -14.35 -12.64 -1.19
N PRO A 64 -15.04 -11.68 -1.84
CA PRO A 64 -15.60 -10.52 -1.17
C PRO A 64 -16.70 -10.98 -0.19
N ARG A 65 -16.72 -10.37 0.98
CA ARG A 65 -17.70 -10.69 2.04
C ARG A 65 -18.98 -9.87 1.90
N ASP A 66 -18.83 -8.66 1.41
CA ASP A 66 -19.87 -7.65 1.29
C ASP A 66 -19.44 -6.60 0.24
N GLN A 67 -20.28 -5.60 0.04
CA GLN A 67 -20.06 -4.51 -0.92
C GLN A 67 -18.86 -3.61 -0.60
N PHE A 68 -18.24 -3.74 0.58
CA PHE A 68 -17.07 -2.95 1.00
C PHE A 68 -15.75 -3.67 0.70
N ASP A 69 -15.78 -4.91 0.23
CA ASP A 69 -14.63 -5.61 -0.35
C ASP A 69 -14.54 -5.26 -1.84
N ILE A 70 -13.74 -4.25 -2.17
CA ILE A 70 -13.66 -3.65 -3.51
C ILE A 70 -12.73 -4.49 -4.41
N PRO A 71 -13.22 -5.02 -5.54
CA PRO A 71 -12.36 -5.74 -6.48
C PRO A 71 -11.36 -4.80 -7.15
N LEU A 72 -10.13 -5.28 -7.30
CA LEU A 72 -9.08 -4.63 -8.05
C LEU A 72 -9.09 -5.16 -9.47
N ASP A 73 -9.51 -4.33 -10.43
CA ASP A 73 -9.65 -4.73 -11.83
C ASP A 73 -8.28 -4.81 -12.52
N TYR A 74 -7.31 -3.98 -12.08
CA TYR A 74 -5.95 -3.87 -12.63
C TYR A 74 -4.90 -4.41 -11.66
N TRP A 75 -5.21 -5.52 -10.98
CA TRP A 75 -4.36 -6.10 -9.95
C TRP A 75 -2.97 -6.51 -10.47
N GLN A 76 -2.85 -6.97 -11.73
CA GLN A 76 -1.54 -7.30 -12.33
C GLN A 76 -0.63 -6.08 -12.41
N GLU A 77 -1.17 -4.94 -12.84
CA GLU A 77 -0.43 -3.68 -13.00
C GLU A 77 0.04 -3.15 -11.64
N ALA A 78 -0.74 -3.40 -10.59
CA ALA A 78 -0.39 -3.07 -9.22
C ALA A 78 0.68 -4.00 -8.60
N GLY A 79 1.18 -4.99 -9.36
CA GLY A 79 2.19 -5.94 -8.92
C GLY A 79 1.67 -7.09 -8.05
N LEU A 80 0.34 -7.28 -7.97
CA LEU A 80 -0.25 -8.42 -7.31
C LEU A 80 -0.17 -9.66 -8.22
N THR A 81 -0.04 -10.83 -7.62
CA THR A 81 0.12 -12.09 -8.39
C THR A 81 -1.20 -12.79 -8.70
N VAL A 82 -2.29 -12.37 -8.07
CA VAL A 82 -3.64 -12.94 -8.24
C VAL A 82 -4.69 -11.85 -8.10
N ALA A 83 -5.87 -12.12 -8.67
CA ALA A 83 -7.07 -11.32 -8.45
C ALA A 83 -7.29 -11.11 -6.94
N SER A 84 -7.55 -9.87 -6.55
CA SER A 84 -7.58 -9.45 -5.15
C SER A 84 -8.62 -8.35 -4.91
N PHE A 85 -8.96 -8.16 -3.64
CA PHE A 85 -9.94 -7.21 -3.16
C PHE A 85 -9.34 -6.35 -2.04
N VAL A 86 -9.73 -5.09 -1.96
CA VAL A 86 -9.41 -4.20 -0.82
C VAL A 86 -10.57 -4.21 0.16
N ARG A 87 -10.28 -4.53 1.43
CA ARG A 87 -11.27 -4.54 2.51
C ARG A 87 -11.45 -3.14 3.09
N THR A 88 -12.30 -2.32 2.49
CA THR A 88 -12.44 -0.89 2.86
C THR A 88 -13.09 -0.70 4.23
N ALA A 89 -13.96 -1.63 4.66
CA ALA A 89 -14.54 -1.67 5.99
C ALA A 89 -13.56 -2.08 7.12
N LYS A 90 -12.28 -2.33 6.82
CA LYS A 90 -11.24 -2.67 7.80
C LYS A 90 -10.07 -1.68 7.75
N PRO A 91 -10.29 -0.41 8.13
CA PRO A 91 -9.20 0.55 8.24
C PRO A 91 -8.22 0.08 9.32
N PHE A 92 -6.94 0.34 9.08
CA PHE A 92 -5.86 0.05 10.01
C PHE A 92 -4.85 1.18 9.98
N THR A 93 -4.24 1.47 11.14
CA THR A 93 -3.22 2.52 11.26
C THR A 93 -1.87 1.87 11.50
N LEU A 94 -0.87 2.29 10.72
CA LEU A 94 0.51 1.82 10.82
C LEU A 94 1.47 2.99 11.03
N LEU A 95 2.49 2.79 11.87
CA LEU A 95 3.60 3.72 11.90
C LEU A 95 4.50 3.45 10.70
N ARG A 96 5.08 4.52 10.12
CA ARG A 96 5.99 4.40 8.99
C ARG A 96 7.10 3.38 9.24
N LYS A 97 7.68 3.40 10.45
CA LYS A 97 8.77 2.52 10.89
C LYS A 97 8.42 1.02 10.87
N ASP A 98 7.13 0.67 10.84
CA ASP A 98 6.68 -0.72 10.83
C ASP A 98 6.75 -1.32 9.41
N LEU A 99 6.90 -0.47 8.38
CA LEU A 99 7.19 -0.92 7.02
C LEU A 99 8.64 -1.36 6.87
N ARG A 100 8.86 -2.41 6.07
CA ARG A 100 10.20 -2.89 5.71
C ARG A 100 10.84 -1.97 4.67
N GLN A 101 11.46 -0.90 5.16
CA GLN A 101 11.98 0.19 4.34
C GLN A 101 13.39 -0.06 3.79
N GLN A 102 14.08 -1.15 4.16
CA GLN A 102 15.44 -1.38 3.68
C GLN A 102 15.47 -1.39 2.13
N PRO A 103 16.41 -0.69 1.49
CA PRO A 103 16.53 -0.70 0.04
C PRO A 103 16.84 -2.11 -0.46
N THR A 104 16.26 -2.46 -1.60
CA THR A 104 16.58 -3.66 -2.37
C THR A 104 16.63 -3.28 -3.84
N ASP A 105 17.52 -3.92 -4.60
CA ASP A 105 17.49 -3.79 -6.05
C ASP A 105 16.28 -4.57 -6.61
N ARG A 106 15.51 -3.91 -7.48
CA ARG A 106 14.51 -4.53 -8.32
C ARG A 106 14.67 -3.95 -9.72
N ASN A 107 15.24 -4.74 -10.64
CA ASN A 107 15.49 -4.36 -12.03
C ASN A 107 16.38 -3.09 -12.16
N GLY A 108 17.43 -2.97 -11.35
CA GLY A 108 18.34 -1.81 -11.38
C GLY A 108 17.80 -0.57 -10.68
N MET A 109 16.67 -0.68 -9.97
CA MET A 109 16.07 0.38 -9.18
C MET A 109 16.10 0.04 -7.69
N SER A 110 16.63 0.94 -6.87
CA SER A 110 16.58 0.80 -5.42
C SER A 110 15.19 1.14 -4.89
N VAL A 111 14.44 0.11 -4.48
CA VAL A 111 13.08 0.22 -3.94
C VAL A 111 13.01 -0.30 -2.50
N PRO A 112 12.05 0.13 -1.67
CA PRO A 112 11.88 -0.46 -0.35
C PRO A 112 11.52 -1.95 -0.43
N ARG A 113 12.13 -2.79 0.41
CA ARG A 113 11.90 -4.24 0.43
C ARG A 113 10.43 -4.65 0.57
N GLY A 114 9.65 -3.90 1.36
CA GLY A 114 8.24 -4.16 1.58
C GLY A 114 7.31 -3.66 0.46
N TYR A 115 7.82 -2.88 -0.50
CA TYR A 115 7.01 -2.27 -1.55
C TYR A 115 6.62 -3.29 -2.63
N VAL A 116 5.35 -3.26 -3.03
CA VAL A 116 4.79 -4.15 -4.06
C VAL A 116 4.62 -3.39 -5.37
N GLY A 117 3.84 -2.31 -5.34
CA GLY A 117 3.43 -1.54 -6.51
C GLY A 117 2.42 -0.46 -6.12
N GLU A 118 1.65 0.02 -7.09
CA GLU A 118 0.66 1.09 -6.92
C GLU A 118 -0.65 0.69 -7.57
N LEU A 119 -1.78 1.05 -6.97
CA LEU A 119 -3.07 0.85 -7.61
C LEU A 119 -3.20 1.68 -8.89
N HIS A 120 -3.77 1.07 -9.92
CA HIS A 120 -4.22 1.81 -11.09
C HIS A 120 -5.24 2.90 -10.68
N PRO A 121 -5.25 4.09 -11.30
CA PRO A 121 -6.12 5.20 -10.91
C PRO A 121 -7.61 4.84 -10.83
N HIS A 122 -8.08 3.93 -11.70
CA HIS A 122 -9.44 3.42 -11.66
C HIS A 122 -9.76 2.72 -10.33
N ASP A 123 -8.90 1.78 -9.92
CA ASP A 123 -9.07 1.01 -8.68
C ASP A 123 -8.91 1.92 -7.46
N LEU A 124 -7.93 2.82 -7.50
CA LEU A 124 -7.72 3.78 -6.43
C LEU A 124 -8.97 4.64 -6.19
N ASN A 125 -9.58 5.16 -7.26
CA ASN A 125 -10.78 5.97 -7.14
C ASN A 125 -11.95 5.17 -6.52
N LYS A 126 -12.14 3.90 -6.91
CA LYS A 126 -13.16 3.02 -6.32
C LYS A 126 -12.91 2.82 -4.82
N VAL A 127 -11.67 2.50 -4.45
CA VAL A 127 -11.27 2.27 -3.05
C VAL A 127 -11.46 3.53 -2.21
N ILE A 128 -10.97 4.68 -2.67
CA ILE A 128 -11.08 5.93 -1.91
C ILE A 128 -12.54 6.38 -1.78
N THR A 129 -13.35 6.22 -2.82
CA THR A 129 -14.79 6.50 -2.77
C THR A 129 -15.48 5.62 -1.72
N ALA A 130 -15.18 4.32 -1.71
CA ALA A 130 -15.72 3.39 -0.72
C ALA A 130 -15.25 3.71 0.70
N CYS A 131 -13.97 4.00 0.91
CA CYS A 131 -13.44 4.43 2.22
C CYS A 131 -14.18 5.67 2.74
N LYS A 132 -14.32 6.73 1.92
CA LYS A 132 -15.02 7.97 2.27
C LYS A 132 -16.51 7.78 2.58
N HIS A 133 -17.12 6.73 2.04
CA HIS A 133 -18.50 6.39 2.36
C HIS A 133 -18.63 5.79 3.78
N ILE A 134 -17.55 5.22 4.32
CA ILE A 134 -17.52 4.57 5.63
C ILE A 134 -16.94 5.50 6.71
N TYR A 135 -15.90 6.26 6.40
CA TYR A 135 -15.18 7.14 7.35
C TYR A 135 -14.53 8.36 6.70
#